data_AF-A0A7J8LXG8-F1
#
_entry.id   AF-A0A7J8LXG8-F1
#
_cell.length_a   1.000
_cell.length_b   1.000
_cell.length_c   1.000
_cell.angle_alpha   90.00
_cell.angle_beta   90.00
_cell.angle_gamma   90.00
#
_symmetry.space_group_name_H-M   'P 1'
#
loop_
_entity.id
_entity.type
_entity.pdbx_description
1 polymer ?
#
loop_
_entity_poly.entity_id
_entity_poly.type
_entity_poly.pdbx_seq_one_letter_code
_entity_poly.pdbx_strand_id
1 'polypeptide(L)'
;MRATARGRPTESFHPPVAQQSRDSDASFASSRPSSVAIGRAVSAVEPYAERAFQVATTRSINAFFSTHSIPPISTKPSQAPSAKELLNILTSLLSLLGFPCSKVEDELGFLLKSLNCPFKFNKSTLRAPNTHHNWPNWLGIVHWLVQLAIYNEHLCQNSISSFAQNNSMTEYALECYKRFICGEDDLVEVLDKEFVQKLERERENVVENCRALEKSVGELEAKAEGLKTGPTEKEMLEKEKNVLEEDVKKFHAMIAEFTGRVAAMEKVLEEKQKELNVKEEERNRICEENEELKKRVELQTFNARDVERMRREMQAVEKDIVEAEMARNSWEDKSWDLDSAIGQKFKELTALAMECNQAIRRLKLGNDFQYELNAKGSTPAEVMGIDYKATLKPELESYADKIRESSKKKFEDMIVLQQQSKEMASKIEDKKICIAELQSRIDE
;
A
#
# COMPACT_ATOMS: atom_id res chain seq x y z
N MET A 1 -17.89 -16.82 35.96
CA MET A 1 -17.70 -17.41 34.62
C MET A 1 -16.69 -18.56 34.71
N ARG A 2 -16.85 -19.62 33.91
CA ARG A 2 -15.77 -20.57 33.53
C ARG A 2 -14.69 -19.79 32.71
N ALA A 3 -13.41 -20.13 32.54
CA ALA A 3 -12.47 -21.17 33.01
C ALA A 3 -11.04 -20.53 33.05
N THR A 4 -9.86 -21.19 33.16
CA THR A 4 -9.44 -22.61 33.12
C THR A 4 -8.13 -22.82 33.94
N ALA A 5 -7.61 -24.05 33.92
CA ALA A 5 -6.36 -24.54 34.48
C ALA A 5 -5.05 -23.84 34.03
N ARG A 6 -4.03 -23.81 34.90
CA ARG A 6 -2.92 -24.81 34.93
C ARG A 6 -1.92 -24.47 36.06
N GLY A 7 -1.57 -25.45 36.88
CA GLY A 7 -0.57 -25.28 37.95
C GLY A 7 0.86 -25.24 37.40
N ARG A 8 1.72 -24.43 38.01
CA ARG A 8 3.18 -24.55 37.89
C ARG A 8 3.70 -25.55 38.94
N PRO A 9 4.58 -26.50 38.59
CA PRO A 9 5.48 -27.10 39.55
C PRO A 9 6.56 -26.07 39.94
N THR A 10 6.86 -25.97 41.23
CA THR A 10 8.10 -25.37 41.73
C THR A 10 9.26 -26.32 41.48
N GLU A 11 10.30 -25.88 40.78
CA GLU A 11 11.56 -26.62 40.71
C GLU A 11 12.32 -26.48 42.03
N SER A 12 12.16 -27.47 42.91
CA SER A 12 13.01 -27.66 44.07
C SER A 12 14.32 -28.32 43.66
N PHE A 13 15.44 -27.60 43.77
CA PHE A 13 16.78 -28.19 43.68
C PHE A 13 16.97 -29.21 44.81
N HIS A 14 16.96 -30.51 44.47
CA HIS A 14 17.50 -31.57 45.30
C HIS A 14 18.72 -32.20 44.62
N PRO A 15 19.86 -32.33 45.32
CA PRO A 15 21.05 -32.97 44.76
C PRO A 15 20.82 -34.50 44.65
N PRO A 16 21.21 -35.15 43.55
CA PRO A 16 21.09 -36.60 43.44
C PRO A 16 22.10 -37.32 44.33
N VAL A 17 21.63 -38.41 44.95
CA VAL A 17 22.45 -39.31 45.78
C VAL A 17 23.50 -40.01 44.92
N ALA A 18 24.71 -40.16 45.47
CA ALA A 18 25.82 -40.82 44.78
C ALA A 18 25.50 -42.27 44.40
N GLN A 19 25.43 -42.56 43.10
CA GLN A 19 25.56 -43.91 42.56
C GLN A 19 26.87 -44.00 41.78
N GLN A 20 27.67 -45.02 42.10
CA GLN A 20 28.93 -45.30 41.41
C GLN A 20 28.66 -45.86 40.00
N SER A 21 28.57 -45.00 38.99
CA SER A 21 28.73 -45.44 37.59
C SER A 21 30.21 -45.63 37.28
N ARG A 22 30.58 -46.85 36.93
CA ARG A 22 31.87 -47.14 36.28
C ARG A 22 31.66 -47.06 34.78
N ASP A 23 31.95 -45.90 34.19
CA ASP A 23 31.95 -45.78 32.74
C ASP A 23 33.06 -46.67 32.18
N SER A 24 32.64 -47.60 31.33
CA SER A 24 33.50 -48.61 30.71
C SER A 24 33.82 -48.15 29.31
N ASP A 25 34.97 -47.51 29.14
CA ASP A 25 35.40 -47.04 27.83
C ASP A 25 35.91 -48.21 26.96
N ALA A 26 35.61 -48.15 25.67
CA ALA A 26 35.75 -49.30 24.78
C ALA A 26 37.21 -49.52 24.36
N SER A 27 37.69 -50.77 24.44
CA SER A 27 38.93 -51.19 23.78
C SER A 27 38.75 -52.48 22.99
N PHE A 28 38.99 -52.39 21.69
CA PHE A 28 38.85 -53.47 20.72
C PHE A 28 39.96 -54.52 20.88
N ALA A 29 39.70 -55.64 21.57
CA ALA A 29 40.50 -56.87 21.45
C ALA A 29 39.81 -58.15 22.00
N SER A 30 38.49 -58.31 21.80
CA SER A 30 37.79 -59.54 22.22
C SER A 30 37.89 -60.67 21.18
N SER A 31 39.08 -61.28 21.07
CA SER A 31 39.29 -62.57 20.41
C SER A 31 40.10 -63.52 21.31
N ARG A 32 39.50 -63.94 22.43
CA ARG A 32 39.95 -65.11 23.19
C ARG A 32 39.22 -66.36 22.67
N PRO A 33 39.90 -67.32 22.03
CA PRO A 33 39.38 -68.67 21.89
C PRO A 33 39.45 -69.38 23.24
N SER A 34 38.38 -70.05 23.64
CA SER A 34 38.37 -70.92 24.82
C SER A 34 38.92 -72.31 24.48
N SER A 35 40.07 -72.67 25.05
CA SER A 35 40.51 -74.04 25.29
C SER A 35 41.26 -74.05 26.63
N VAL A 36 40.74 -74.69 27.68
CA VAL A 36 40.77 -76.14 27.95
C VAL A 36 42.20 -76.69 27.97
N ALA A 37 42.81 -76.70 29.17
CA ALA A 37 43.47 -77.86 29.76
C ALA A 37 43.94 -77.57 31.19
N ILE A 38 43.63 -78.46 32.14
CA ILE A 38 44.40 -78.57 33.38
C ILE A 38 45.74 -79.23 32.98
N GLY A 39 46.70 -78.38 32.64
CA GLY A 39 48.01 -78.78 32.13
C GLY A 39 49.08 -78.79 33.20
N ARG A 40 49.79 -79.92 33.27
CA ARG A 40 51.13 -80.10 33.86
C ARG A 40 51.96 -78.81 33.82
N ALA A 41 52.66 -78.45 34.91
CA ALA A 41 53.57 -77.31 34.91
C ALA A 41 54.54 -77.40 33.72
N VAL A 42 54.32 -76.52 32.72
CA VAL A 42 55.06 -76.51 31.45
C VAL A 42 56.53 -76.29 31.79
N SER A 43 57.37 -77.24 31.38
CA SER A 43 58.80 -77.12 31.68
C SER A 43 59.35 -75.95 30.89
N ALA A 44 60.16 -75.07 31.48
CA ALA A 44 60.80 -73.97 30.76
C ALA A 44 61.63 -74.46 29.54
N VAL A 45 62.05 -75.74 29.56
CA VAL A 45 62.79 -76.44 28.50
C VAL A 45 61.89 -76.94 27.36
N GLU A 46 60.57 -77.04 27.57
CA GLU A 46 59.61 -77.67 26.65
C GLU A 46 59.54 -76.97 25.26
N PRO A 47 59.48 -75.62 25.16
CA PRO A 47 59.60 -74.94 23.85
C PRO A 47 60.97 -75.15 23.19
N TYR A 48 62.03 -75.27 23.99
CA TYR A 48 63.40 -75.44 23.49
C TYR A 48 63.67 -76.85 22.96
N ALA A 49 62.76 -77.81 23.15
CA ALA A 49 62.83 -79.11 22.48
C ALA A 49 62.56 -78.99 20.97
N GLU A 50 61.79 -77.99 20.53
CA GLU A 50 61.40 -77.82 19.13
C GLU A 50 62.54 -77.22 18.29
N ARG A 51 62.89 -77.88 17.17
CA ARG A 51 63.95 -77.42 16.25
C ARG A 51 63.69 -76.02 15.70
N ALA A 52 62.46 -75.67 15.31
CA ALA A 52 62.16 -74.35 14.77
C ALA A 52 62.41 -73.24 15.81
N PHE A 53 61.99 -73.48 17.07
CA PHE A 53 62.22 -72.57 18.19
C PHE A 53 63.71 -72.45 18.55
N GLN A 54 64.48 -73.53 18.54
CA GLN A 54 65.95 -73.48 18.72
C GLN A 54 66.62 -72.59 17.65
N VAL A 55 66.22 -72.72 16.38
CA VAL A 55 66.77 -71.92 15.26
C VAL A 55 66.42 -70.44 15.41
N ALA A 56 65.17 -70.11 15.75
CA ALA A 56 64.73 -68.74 15.97
C ALA A 56 65.47 -68.09 17.16
N THR A 57 65.57 -68.82 18.28
CA THR A 57 66.29 -68.41 19.49
C THR A 57 67.77 -68.16 19.21
N THR A 58 68.43 -69.09 18.51
CA THR A 58 69.86 -68.98 18.14
C THR A 58 70.10 -67.73 17.28
N ARG A 59 69.18 -67.40 16.37
CA ARG A 59 69.24 -66.17 15.55
C ARG A 59 69.14 -64.91 16.42
N SER A 60 68.23 -64.88 17.39
CA SER A 60 68.06 -63.76 18.32
C SER A 60 69.31 -63.56 19.20
N ILE A 61 69.85 -64.63 19.78
CA ILE A 61 71.11 -64.60 20.55
C ILE A 61 72.26 -64.08 19.68
N ASN A 62 72.45 -64.63 18.47
CA ASN A 62 73.53 -64.20 17.60
C ASN A 62 73.42 -62.72 17.18
N ALA A 63 72.20 -62.18 17.01
CA ALA A 63 72.00 -60.76 16.71
C ALA A 63 72.50 -59.87 17.88
N PHE A 64 72.14 -60.21 19.12
CA PHE A 64 72.61 -59.52 20.33
C PHE A 64 74.12 -59.68 20.58
N PHE A 65 74.66 -60.86 20.30
CA PHE A 65 76.11 -61.08 20.38
C PHE A 65 76.88 -60.25 19.35
N SER A 66 76.29 -60.04 18.16
CA SER A 66 76.89 -59.20 17.11
C SER A 66 76.96 -57.72 17.52
N THR A 67 75.99 -57.20 18.29
CA THR A 67 76.00 -55.81 18.78
C THR A 67 77.01 -55.56 19.91
N HIS A 68 77.51 -56.62 20.55
CA HIS A 68 78.44 -56.52 21.69
C HIS A 68 79.78 -57.25 21.47
N SER A 69 80.14 -57.54 20.22
CA SER A 69 81.39 -58.22 19.84
C SER A 69 81.61 -59.59 20.52
N ILE A 70 80.53 -60.28 20.90
CA ILE A 70 80.59 -61.65 21.44
C ILE A 70 80.57 -62.63 20.25
N PRO A 71 81.40 -63.69 20.23
CA PRO A 71 81.35 -64.70 19.17
C PRO A 71 79.97 -65.37 19.07
N PRO A 72 79.46 -65.69 17.87
CA PRO A 72 78.16 -66.32 17.69
C PRO A 72 78.10 -67.70 18.38
N ILE A 73 76.98 -68.01 19.05
CA ILE A 73 76.79 -69.26 19.79
C ILE A 73 76.82 -70.50 18.89
N SER A 74 76.46 -70.32 17.62
CA SER A 74 76.69 -71.29 16.56
C SER A 74 76.58 -70.63 15.19
N THR A 75 77.41 -71.09 14.24
CA THR A 75 77.36 -70.71 12.82
C THR A 75 76.42 -71.59 12.00
N LYS A 76 75.97 -72.73 12.55
CA LYS A 76 75.03 -73.67 11.90
C LYS A 76 73.82 -73.91 12.82
N PRO A 77 72.57 -73.61 12.40
CA PRO A 77 71.42 -73.62 13.31
C PRO A 77 71.06 -74.95 13.98
N SER A 78 71.67 -76.07 13.58
CA SER A 78 71.48 -77.40 14.18
C SER A 78 72.72 -77.93 14.92
N GLN A 79 73.78 -77.13 15.07
CA GLN A 79 75.02 -77.53 15.76
C GLN A 79 75.15 -76.76 17.07
N ALA A 80 75.31 -77.47 18.18
CA ALA A 80 75.56 -76.88 19.49
C ALA A 80 77.07 -76.60 19.69
N PRO A 81 77.45 -75.53 20.42
CA PRO A 81 78.83 -75.20 20.75
C PRO A 81 79.49 -76.26 21.62
N SER A 82 80.81 -76.37 21.55
CA SER A 82 81.60 -77.13 22.51
C SER A 82 81.51 -76.52 23.91
N ALA A 83 81.85 -77.31 24.94
CA ALA A 83 81.87 -76.83 26.32
C ALA A 83 82.77 -75.59 26.51
N LYS A 84 83.92 -75.55 25.82
CA LYS A 84 84.86 -74.41 25.88
C LYS A 84 84.30 -73.14 25.25
N GLU A 85 83.61 -73.26 24.11
CA GLU A 85 82.95 -72.12 23.45
C GLU A 85 81.79 -71.60 24.30
N LEU A 86 80.96 -72.49 24.84
CA LEU A 86 79.85 -72.11 25.72
C LEU A 86 80.34 -71.42 26.99
N LEU A 87 81.42 -71.91 27.62
CA LEU A 87 82.04 -71.26 28.78
C LEU A 87 82.55 -69.85 28.43
N ASN A 88 83.27 -69.67 27.33
CA ASN A 88 83.74 -68.34 26.89
C ASN A 88 82.57 -67.37 26.67
N ILE A 89 81.49 -67.83 26.01
CA ILE A 89 80.28 -67.04 25.78
C ILE A 89 79.63 -66.64 27.11
N LEU A 90 79.52 -67.56 28.06
CA LEU A 90 78.97 -67.29 29.40
C LEU A 90 79.86 -66.29 30.17
N THR A 91 81.19 -66.40 30.10
CA THR A 91 82.10 -65.41 30.71
C THR A 91 81.87 -64.00 30.14
N SER A 92 81.79 -63.86 28.81
CA SER A 92 81.55 -62.55 28.16
C SER A 92 80.17 -61.98 28.52
N LEU A 93 79.12 -62.82 28.49
CA LEU A 93 77.74 -62.40 28.80
C LEU A 93 77.56 -62.04 30.28
N LEU A 94 78.18 -62.78 31.20
CA LEU A 94 78.17 -62.43 32.63
C LEU A 94 78.97 -61.15 32.91
N SER A 95 80.08 -60.93 32.22
CA SER A 95 80.86 -59.68 32.32
C SER A 95 80.04 -58.47 31.82
N LEU A 96 79.31 -58.63 30.71
CA LEU A 96 78.38 -57.61 30.19
C LEU A 96 77.24 -57.30 31.17
N LEU A 97 76.76 -58.30 31.91
CA LEU A 97 75.75 -58.15 32.96
C LEU A 97 76.29 -57.56 34.28
N GLY A 98 77.59 -57.24 34.38
CA GLY A 98 78.21 -56.71 35.60
C GLY A 98 78.59 -57.78 36.63
N PHE A 99 78.60 -59.07 36.26
CA PHE A 99 79.01 -60.20 37.10
C PHE A 99 80.29 -60.88 36.56
N PRO A 100 81.45 -60.20 36.54
CA PRO A 100 82.70 -60.77 36.04
C PRO A 100 83.11 -61.99 36.87
N CYS A 101 83.13 -63.15 36.22
CA CYS A 101 83.27 -64.45 36.89
C CYS A 101 84.58 -65.14 36.48
N SER A 102 85.42 -65.48 37.47
CA SER A 102 86.71 -66.12 37.21
C SER A 102 86.61 -67.64 37.02
N LYS A 103 85.65 -68.29 37.68
CA LYS A 103 85.40 -69.73 37.62
C LYS A 103 83.93 -70.03 37.33
N VAL A 104 83.52 -69.81 36.08
CA VAL A 104 82.13 -70.00 35.61
C VAL A 104 81.58 -71.39 35.97
N GLU A 105 82.38 -72.46 35.92
CA GLU A 105 81.91 -73.81 36.31
C GLU A 105 81.49 -73.96 37.79
N ASP A 106 82.03 -73.13 38.68
CA ASP A 106 81.76 -73.16 40.12
C ASP A 106 80.69 -72.13 40.50
N GLU A 107 80.79 -70.90 39.98
CA GLU A 107 79.99 -69.75 40.41
C GLU A 107 78.63 -69.65 39.66
N LEU A 108 78.54 -70.13 38.41
CA LEU A 108 77.34 -69.98 37.57
C LEU A 108 76.08 -70.60 38.20
N GLY A 109 76.23 -71.73 38.90
CA GLY A 109 75.10 -72.37 39.58
C GLY A 109 74.51 -71.51 40.72
N PHE A 110 75.36 -70.75 41.43
CA PHE A 110 74.92 -69.80 42.44
C PHE A 110 74.31 -68.55 41.81
N LEU A 111 74.96 -67.97 40.79
CA LEU A 111 74.46 -66.79 40.07
C LEU A 111 73.08 -67.04 39.44
N LEU A 112 72.91 -68.15 38.70
CA LEU A 112 71.62 -68.50 38.10
C LEU A 112 70.52 -68.70 39.16
N LYS A 113 70.86 -69.24 40.34
CA LYS A 113 69.90 -69.38 41.44
C LYS A 113 69.53 -68.03 42.06
N SER A 114 70.51 -67.16 42.32
CA SER A 114 70.31 -65.83 42.90
C SER A 114 69.51 -64.91 41.97
N LEU A 115 69.70 -65.04 40.66
CA LEU A 115 68.94 -64.33 39.62
C LEU A 115 67.59 -65.02 39.28
N ASN A 116 67.18 -66.05 40.02
CA ASN A 116 65.94 -66.83 39.83
C ASN A 116 65.74 -67.37 38.39
N CYS A 117 66.81 -67.90 37.78
CA CYS A 117 66.75 -68.51 36.45
C CYS A 117 65.72 -69.67 36.39
N PRO A 118 64.80 -69.68 35.42
CA PRO A 118 63.77 -70.71 35.30
C PRO A 118 64.29 -72.07 34.78
N PHE A 119 65.56 -72.12 34.34
CA PHE A 119 66.19 -73.33 33.79
C PHE A 119 67.02 -74.06 34.84
N LYS A 120 67.02 -75.40 34.79
CA LYS A 120 67.74 -76.22 35.76
C LYS A 120 69.23 -76.26 35.39
N PHE A 121 70.08 -75.66 36.24
CA PHE A 121 71.53 -75.81 36.14
C PHE A 121 71.98 -77.16 36.70
N ASN A 122 72.93 -77.81 36.01
CA ASN A 122 73.64 -78.98 36.53
C ASN A 122 75.10 -78.96 36.04
N LYS A 123 76.07 -79.04 36.96
CA LYS A 123 77.49 -78.97 36.62
C LYS A 123 77.96 -80.11 35.72
N SER A 124 77.32 -81.29 35.77
CA SER A 124 77.67 -82.40 34.89
C SER A 124 77.23 -82.18 33.43
N THR A 125 76.12 -81.47 33.19
CA THR A 125 75.64 -81.19 31.82
C THR A 125 76.44 -80.08 31.13
N LEU A 126 77.19 -79.26 31.88
CA LEU A 126 78.11 -78.25 31.35
C LEU A 126 79.34 -78.85 30.67
N ARG A 127 79.77 -80.05 31.08
CA ARG A 127 80.90 -80.78 30.47
C ARG A 127 80.58 -81.33 29.08
N ALA A 128 79.30 -81.57 28.79
CA ALA A 128 78.80 -82.08 27.51
C ALA A 128 77.48 -81.39 27.11
N PRO A 129 77.51 -80.07 26.84
CA PRO A 129 76.31 -79.27 26.61
C PRO A 129 75.74 -79.46 25.20
N ASN A 130 76.56 -79.98 24.27
CA ASN A 130 76.22 -80.25 22.88
C ASN A 130 75.42 -81.54 22.64
N THR A 131 75.17 -82.33 23.68
CA THR A 131 74.33 -83.53 23.58
C THR A 131 72.87 -83.15 23.35
N HIS A 132 72.16 -83.94 22.53
CA HIS A 132 70.81 -83.61 22.06
C HIS A 132 69.80 -83.31 23.19
N HIS A 133 69.96 -83.96 24.35
CA HIS A 133 69.10 -83.78 25.52
C HIS A 133 69.51 -82.59 26.41
N ASN A 134 70.79 -82.21 26.46
CA ASN A 134 71.26 -81.11 27.30
C ASN A 134 71.16 -79.75 26.59
N TRP A 135 71.35 -79.72 25.27
CA TRP A 135 71.41 -78.48 24.50
C TRP A 135 70.16 -77.59 24.62
N PRO A 136 68.90 -78.11 24.58
CA PRO A 136 67.70 -77.31 24.81
C PRO A 136 67.74 -76.48 26.10
N ASN A 137 68.22 -77.07 27.20
CA ASN A 137 68.29 -76.40 28.50
C ASN A 137 69.42 -75.36 28.54
N TRP A 138 70.58 -75.64 27.93
CA TRP A 138 71.69 -74.67 27.82
C TRP A 138 71.37 -73.50 26.90
N LEU A 139 70.71 -73.74 25.78
CA LEU A 139 70.20 -72.68 24.91
C LEU A 139 69.18 -71.81 25.64
N GLY A 140 68.31 -72.41 26.48
CA GLY A 140 67.41 -71.68 27.37
C GLY A 140 68.13 -70.79 28.39
N ILE A 141 69.16 -71.30 29.06
CA ILE A 141 69.99 -70.52 30.00
C ILE A 141 70.63 -69.31 29.28
N VAL A 142 71.27 -69.52 28.13
CA VAL A 142 71.93 -68.42 27.40
C VAL A 142 70.91 -67.43 26.84
N HIS A 143 69.79 -67.91 26.29
CA HIS A 143 68.72 -67.04 25.81
C HIS A 143 68.17 -66.15 26.93
N TRP A 144 67.91 -66.72 28.10
CA TRP A 144 67.40 -65.97 29.24
C TRP A 144 68.41 -64.95 29.77
N LEU A 145 69.71 -65.29 29.83
CA LEU A 145 70.77 -64.32 30.17
C LEU A 145 70.88 -63.19 29.13
N VAL A 146 70.65 -63.47 27.84
CA VAL A 146 70.59 -62.45 26.78
C VAL A 146 69.37 -61.54 26.96
N GLN A 147 68.17 -62.10 27.22
CA GLN A 147 66.98 -61.29 27.49
C GLN A 147 67.14 -60.41 28.74
N LEU A 148 67.83 -60.92 29.78
CA LEU A 148 68.18 -60.14 30.97
C LEU A 148 69.13 -58.98 30.64
N ALA A 149 70.12 -59.21 29.75
CA ALA A 149 71.06 -58.18 29.33
C ALA A 149 70.37 -57.08 28.50
N ILE A 150 69.53 -57.45 27.53
CA ILE A 150 68.68 -56.52 26.75
C ILE A 150 67.80 -55.68 27.67
N TYR A 151 67.15 -56.31 28.66
CA TYR A 151 66.31 -55.61 29.63
C TYR A 151 67.12 -54.62 30.49
N ASN A 152 68.31 -55.01 30.95
CA ASN A 152 69.18 -54.14 31.73
C ASN A 152 69.68 -52.93 30.92
N GLU A 153 70.03 -53.13 29.64
CA GLU A 153 70.40 -52.04 28.73
C GLU A 153 69.25 -51.03 28.56
N HIS A 154 68.02 -51.51 28.33
CA HIS A 154 66.83 -50.65 28.26
C HIS A 154 66.54 -49.92 29.58
N LEU A 155 66.76 -50.54 30.74
CA LEU A 155 66.62 -49.85 32.03
C LEU A 155 67.65 -48.72 32.19
N CYS A 156 68.92 -48.97 31.87
CA CYS A 156 69.97 -47.95 31.95
C CYS A 156 69.68 -46.74 31.03
N GLN A 157 69.17 -46.98 29.82
CA GLN A 157 68.79 -45.92 28.87
C GLN A 157 67.61 -45.06 29.36
N ASN A 158 66.64 -45.64 30.07
CA ASN A 158 65.41 -44.93 30.48
C ASN A 158 65.44 -44.38 31.91
N SER A 159 66.23 -44.97 32.81
CA SER A 159 66.24 -44.61 34.23
C SER A 159 67.03 -43.32 34.51
N ILE A 160 68.18 -43.16 33.85
CA ILE A 160 69.13 -42.06 34.13
C ILE A 160 68.60 -40.69 33.66
N SER A 161 67.75 -40.66 32.64
CA SER A 161 67.20 -39.40 32.10
C SER A 161 66.07 -38.79 32.94
N SER A 162 65.21 -39.60 33.57
CA SER A 162 63.94 -39.08 34.10
C SER A 162 63.99 -38.48 35.52
N PHE A 163 64.92 -38.91 36.38
CA PHE A 163 64.93 -38.47 37.79
C PHE A 163 65.88 -37.31 38.07
N ALA A 164 67.10 -37.33 37.54
CA ALA A 164 68.11 -36.30 37.80
C ALA A 164 67.92 -35.05 36.93
N GLN A 165 67.66 -35.22 35.63
CA GLN A 165 67.61 -34.11 34.66
C GLN A 165 66.43 -33.13 34.87
N ASN A 166 65.37 -33.57 35.57
CA ASN A 166 64.17 -32.77 35.78
C ASN A 166 64.25 -31.79 36.96
N ASN A 167 65.27 -31.86 37.82
CA ASN A 167 65.45 -30.92 38.91
C ASN A 167 66.92 -30.51 39.06
N SER A 168 67.24 -29.27 38.70
CA SER A 168 68.61 -28.76 38.77
C SER A 168 69.22 -28.76 40.19
N MET A 169 68.39 -28.77 41.23
CA MET A 169 68.85 -28.90 42.62
C MET A 169 69.29 -30.35 42.92
N THR A 170 68.63 -31.35 42.34
CA THR A 170 69.00 -32.77 42.51
C THR A 170 70.32 -33.07 41.82
N GLU A 171 70.51 -32.56 40.60
CA GLU A 171 71.78 -32.71 39.85
C GLU A 171 72.94 -32.05 40.59
N TYR A 172 72.75 -30.81 41.07
CA TYR A 172 73.73 -30.10 41.90
C TYR A 172 74.08 -30.91 43.17
N ALA A 173 73.08 -31.34 43.94
CA ALA A 173 73.31 -32.12 45.16
C ALA A 173 74.02 -33.45 44.90
N LEU A 174 73.73 -34.12 43.79
CA LEU A 174 74.42 -35.36 43.37
C LEU A 174 75.89 -35.11 43.04
N GLU A 175 76.20 -34.07 42.27
CA GLU A 175 77.59 -33.77 41.91
C GLU A 175 78.39 -33.26 43.13
N CYS A 176 77.81 -32.40 43.99
CA CYS A 176 78.42 -32.04 45.29
C CYS A 176 78.77 -33.29 46.12
N TYR A 177 77.83 -34.23 46.25
CA TYR A 177 78.04 -35.46 47.02
C TYR A 177 79.12 -36.37 46.40
N LYS A 178 79.19 -36.43 45.07
CA LYS A 178 80.23 -37.16 44.33
C LYS A 178 81.62 -36.56 44.55
N ARG A 179 81.76 -35.23 44.46
CA ARG A 179 83.04 -34.53 44.74
C ARG A 179 83.47 -34.71 46.19
N PHE A 180 82.54 -34.62 47.14
CA PHE A 180 82.78 -34.89 48.56
C PHE A 180 83.33 -36.30 48.81
N ILE A 181 82.74 -37.35 48.21
CA ILE A 181 83.26 -38.72 48.33
C ILE A 181 84.68 -38.86 47.73
N CYS A 182 84.99 -38.12 46.67
CA CYS A 182 86.33 -38.09 46.08
C CYS A 182 87.34 -37.24 46.86
N GLY A 183 86.91 -36.46 47.86
CA GLY A 183 87.75 -35.51 48.59
C GLY A 183 88.13 -34.26 47.79
N GLU A 184 87.29 -33.87 46.82
CA GLU A 184 87.53 -32.78 45.86
C GLU A 184 86.86 -31.46 46.31
N ASP A 185 87.06 -31.07 47.57
CA ASP A 185 86.34 -29.94 48.22
C ASP A 185 86.51 -28.60 47.48
N ASP A 186 87.70 -28.30 46.94
CA ASP A 186 87.97 -27.09 46.16
C ASP A 186 87.03 -26.96 44.93
N LEU A 187 86.62 -28.09 44.35
CA LEU A 187 85.73 -28.11 43.19
C LEU A 187 84.26 -27.95 43.57
N VAL A 188 83.90 -28.20 44.84
CA VAL A 188 82.56 -27.91 45.37
C VAL A 188 82.35 -26.39 45.45
N GLU A 189 83.33 -25.63 45.94
CA GLU A 189 83.19 -24.15 46.01
C GLU A 189 83.03 -23.50 44.61
N VAL A 190 83.59 -24.10 43.57
CA VAL A 190 83.37 -23.68 42.17
C VAL A 190 81.95 -24.01 41.73
N LEU A 191 81.49 -25.25 41.97
CA LEU A 191 80.15 -25.73 41.63
C LEU A 191 79.05 -24.91 42.33
N ASP A 192 79.24 -24.57 43.61
CA ASP A 192 78.36 -23.71 44.39
C ASP A 192 78.20 -22.33 43.73
N LYS A 193 79.30 -21.69 43.32
CA LYS A 193 79.30 -20.38 42.64
C LYS A 193 78.60 -20.45 41.29
N GLU A 194 78.87 -21.48 40.49
CA GLU A 194 78.21 -21.68 39.19
C GLU A 194 76.70 -21.91 39.34
N PHE A 195 76.30 -22.69 40.35
CA PHE A 195 74.90 -22.98 40.65
C PHE A 195 74.14 -21.76 41.17
N VAL A 196 74.73 -20.97 42.09
CA VAL A 196 74.16 -19.70 42.54
C VAL A 196 73.98 -18.73 41.36
N GLN A 197 75.02 -18.54 40.53
CA GLN A 197 74.92 -17.69 39.33
C GLN A 197 73.84 -18.16 38.35
N LYS A 198 73.59 -19.48 38.27
CA LYS A 198 72.50 -20.03 37.46
C LYS A 198 71.14 -19.63 38.03
N LEU A 199 70.93 -19.82 39.33
CA LEU A 199 69.69 -19.43 40.01
C LEU A 199 69.43 -17.91 39.94
N GLU A 200 70.47 -17.07 40.02
CA GLU A 200 70.34 -15.63 39.88
C GLU A 200 69.89 -15.20 38.47
N ARG A 201 70.46 -15.82 37.42
CA ARG A 201 70.03 -15.61 36.04
C ARG A 201 68.60 -16.09 35.79
N GLU A 202 68.21 -17.23 36.38
CA GLU A 202 66.85 -17.74 36.30
C GLU A 202 65.85 -16.81 37.02
N ARG A 203 66.20 -16.32 38.22
CA ARG A 203 65.45 -15.29 38.96
C ARG A 203 65.24 -14.03 38.12
N GLU A 204 66.31 -13.50 37.51
CA GLU A 204 66.25 -12.27 36.71
C GLU A 204 65.37 -12.43 35.47
N ASN A 205 65.48 -13.55 34.77
CA ASN A 205 64.57 -13.89 33.67
C ASN A 205 63.11 -13.96 34.14
N VAL A 206 62.82 -14.62 35.27
CA VAL A 206 61.46 -14.68 35.82
C VAL A 206 60.94 -13.28 36.18
N VAL A 207 61.74 -12.44 36.84
CA VAL A 207 61.37 -11.06 37.20
C VAL A 207 61.06 -10.22 35.96
N GLU A 208 61.85 -10.33 34.89
CA GLU A 208 61.60 -9.56 33.66
C GLU A 208 60.35 -10.05 32.93
N ASN A 209 60.11 -11.36 32.89
CA ASN A 209 58.86 -11.93 32.36
C ASN A 209 57.63 -11.48 33.19
N CYS A 210 57.74 -11.41 34.52
CA CYS A 210 56.69 -10.86 35.38
C CYS A 210 56.39 -9.40 35.04
N ARG A 211 57.41 -8.54 34.90
CA ARG A 211 57.22 -7.12 34.51
C ARG A 211 56.59 -6.97 33.13
N ALA A 212 57.01 -7.77 32.16
CA ALA A 212 56.42 -7.77 30.82
C ALA A 212 54.94 -8.17 30.86
N LEU A 213 54.58 -9.16 31.70
CA LEU A 213 53.20 -9.58 31.90
C LEU A 213 52.37 -8.52 32.64
N GLU A 214 52.91 -7.90 33.70
CA GLU A 214 52.27 -6.78 34.43
C GLU A 214 51.96 -5.61 33.48
N LYS A 215 52.90 -5.24 32.60
CA LYS A 215 52.69 -4.20 31.58
C LYS A 215 51.56 -4.59 30.61
N SER A 216 51.57 -5.83 30.12
CA SER A 216 50.53 -6.36 29.24
C SER A 216 49.15 -6.35 29.89
N VAL A 217 49.05 -6.72 31.18
CA VAL A 217 47.82 -6.62 31.97
C VAL A 217 47.35 -5.17 32.05
N GLY A 218 48.22 -4.22 32.40
CA GLY A 218 47.85 -2.80 32.47
C GLY A 218 47.38 -2.21 31.12
N GLU A 219 47.99 -2.62 30.00
CA GLU A 219 47.55 -2.24 28.65
C GLU A 219 46.17 -2.83 28.30
N LEU A 220 45.92 -4.09 28.68
CA LEU A 220 44.63 -4.76 28.47
C LEU A 220 43.52 -4.20 29.37
N GLU A 221 43.82 -3.85 30.62
CA GLU A 221 42.89 -3.18 31.53
C GLU A 221 42.54 -1.77 31.04
N ALA A 222 43.53 -0.98 30.61
CA ALA A 222 43.28 0.34 30.02
C ALA A 222 42.43 0.25 28.74
N LYS A 223 42.66 -0.76 27.90
CA LYS A 223 41.83 -1.03 26.71
C LYS A 223 40.41 -1.47 27.09
N ALA A 224 40.26 -2.33 28.10
CA ALA A 224 38.96 -2.77 28.58
C ALA A 224 38.15 -1.61 29.20
N GLU A 225 38.79 -0.72 29.94
CA GLU A 225 38.13 0.47 30.49
C GLU A 225 37.77 1.48 29.41
N GLY A 226 38.66 1.70 28.43
CA GLY A 226 38.34 2.51 27.24
C GLY A 226 37.13 2.01 26.45
N LEU A 227 36.95 0.68 26.36
CA LEU A 227 35.76 0.05 25.76
C LEU A 227 34.49 0.17 26.62
N LYS A 228 34.60 0.34 27.94
CA LYS A 228 33.45 0.61 28.83
C LYS A 228 33.06 2.07 28.88
N THR A 229 34.03 2.99 28.84
CA THR A 229 33.82 4.43 29.00
C THR A 229 33.58 5.18 27.70
N GLY A 230 34.03 4.63 26.57
CA GLY A 230 33.67 5.15 25.25
C GLY A 230 32.17 4.94 24.98
N PRO A 231 31.54 5.79 24.14
CA PRO A 231 30.21 5.49 23.64
C PRO A 231 30.25 4.11 22.99
N THR A 232 29.42 3.18 23.47
CA THR A 232 29.49 1.81 22.92
C THR A 232 29.12 1.91 21.43
N GLU A 233 29.76 1.13 20.56
CA GLU A 233 29.40 1.08 19.12
C GLU A 233 27.88 0.90 18.94
N LYS A 234 27.28 0.07 19.80
CA LYS A 234 25.84 -0.08 20.00
C LYS A 234 25.08 1.24 20.19
N GLU A 235 25.54 2.15 21.07
CA GLU A 235 24.87 3.43 21.33
C GLU A 235 24.95 4.39 20.15
N MET A 236 26.03 4.35 19.38
CA MET A 236 26.14 5.10 18.13
C MET A 236 25.18 4.56 17.07
N LEU A 237 25.17 3.24 16.88
CA LEU A 237 24.23 2.55 15.99
C LEU A 237 22.77 2.70 16.43
N GLU A 238 22.50 2.80 17.73
CA GLU A 238 21.15 3.02 18.28
C GLU A 238 20.67 4.47 18.05
N LYS A 239 21.58 5.46 18.12
CA LYS A 239 21.30 6.84 17.67
C LYS A 239 21.04 6.90 16.16
N GLU A 240 21.88 6.25 15.35
CA GLU A 240 21.71 6.19 13.89
C GLU A 240 20.39 5.50 13.50
N LYS A 241 20.09 4.36 14.11
CA LYS A 241 18.80 3.66 13.98
C LYS A 241 17.62 4.57 14.29
N ASN A 242 17.67 5.35 15.37
CA ASN A 242 16.58 6.25 15.74
C ASN A 242 16.38 7.36 14.70
N VAL A 243 17.47 7.94 14.16
CA VAL A 243 17.41 8.92 13.05
C VAL A 243 16.79 8.29 11.79
N LEU A 244 17.21 7.08 11.42
CA LEU A 244 16.65 6.35 10.28
C LEU A 244 15.17 6.00 10.50
N GLU A 245 14.75 5.62 11.71
CA GLU A 245 13.34 5.40 12.03
C GLU A 245 12.48 6.68 11.95
N GLU A 246 13.04 7.84 12.31
CA GLU A 246 12.38 9.14 12.11
C GLU A 246 12.24 9.48 10.62
N ASP A 247 13.28 9.27 9.82
CA ASP A 247 13.24 9.52 8.38
C ASP A 247 12.28 8.57 7.66
N VAL A 248 12.24 7.28 8.05
CA VAL A 248 11.23 6.33 7.56
C VAL A 248 9.81 6.82 7.87
N LYS A 249 9.55 7.40 9.05
CA LYS A 249 8.23 7.99 9.38
C LYS A 249 7.92 9.21 8.51
N LYS A 250 8.90 10.09 8.26
CA LYS A 250 8.77 11.25 7.34
C LYS A 250 8.43 10.80 5.91
N PHE A 251 9.12 9.79 5.39
CA PHE A 251 8.84 9.24 4.06
C PHE A 251 7.46 8.60 3.97
N HIS A 252 7.01 7.84 4.97
CA HIS A 252 5.63 7.30 4.98
C HIS A 252 4.57 8.41 5.00
N ALA A 253 4.78 9.49 5.76
CA ALA A 253 3.87 10.64 5.76
C ALA A 253 3.82 11.33 4.38
N MET A 254 4.98 11.54 3.75
CA MET A 254 5.06 12.13 2.40
C MET A 254 4.42 11.23 1.33
N ILE A 255 4.61 9.91 1.40
CA ILE A 255 3.96 8.95 0.51
C ILE A 255 2.44 9.02 0.70
N ALA A 256 1.94 9.00 1.93
CA ALA A 256 0.51 9.10 2.21
C ALA A 256 -0.10 10.41 1.66
N GLU A 257 0.61 11.53 1.79
CA GLU A 257 0.19 12.80 1.20
C GLU A 257 0.14 12.73 -0.34
N PHE A 258 1.20 12.22 -0.99
CA PHE A 258 1.21 12.11 -2.44
C PHE A 258 0.16 11.12 -2.97
N THR A 259 -0.04 9.96 -2.33
CA THR A 259 -1.11 9.02 -2.68
C THR A 259 -2.48 9.68 -2.53
N GLY A 260 -2.71 10.48 -1.47
CA GLY A 260 -3.94 11.26 -1.30
C GLY A 260 -4.14 12.30 -2.41
N ARG A 261 -3.09 13.03 -2.80
CA ARG A 261 -3.13 13.98 -3.92
C ARG A 261 -3.39 13.30 -5.27
N VAL A 262 -2.80 12.13 -5.51
CA VAL A 262 -3.04 11.32 -6.73
C VAL A 262 -4.50 10.88 -6.79
N ALA A 263 -5.03 10.26 -5.73
CA ALA A 263 -6.43 9.83 -5.69
C ALA A 263 -7.43 10.99 -5.85
N ALA A 264 -7.12 12.17 -5.29
CA ALA A 264 -7.92 13.37 -5.50
C ALA A 264 -7.88 13.86 -6.97
N MET A 265 -6.72 13.83 -7.60
CA MET A 265 -6.54 14.21 -9.01
C MET A 265 -7.19 13.21 -9.96
N GLU A 266 -7.11 11.91 -9.68
CA GLU A 266 -7.80 10.84 -10.42
C GLU A 266 -9.31 11.03 -10.39
N LYS A 267 -9.90 11.37 -9.23
CA LYS A 267 -11.33 11.70 -9.11
C LYS A 267 -11.72 12.92 -9.95
N VAL A 268 -10.92 13.99 -9.92
CA VAL A 268 -11.16 15.18 -10.76
C VAL A 268 -11.05 14.84 -12.25
N LEU A 269 -10.11 13.98 -12.63
CA LEU A 269 -9.96 13.51 -14.02
C LEU A 269 -11.16 12.66 -14.46
N GLU A 270 -11.67 11.77 -13.60
CA GLU A 270 -12.89 10.99 -13.86
C GLU A 270 -14.14 11.88 -14.01
N GLU A 271 -14.29 12.89 -13.14
CA GLU A 271 -15.36 13.90 -13.24
C GLU A 271 -15.25 14.69 -14.56
N LYS A 272 -14.04 15.14 -14.93
CA LYS A 272 -13.82 15.86 -16.20
C LYS A 272 -14.01 14.98 -17.43
N GLN A 273 -13.69 13.69 -17.37
CA GLN A 273 -13.97 12.74 -18.45
C GLN A 273 -15.48 12.55 -18.64
N LYS A 274 -16.26 12.49 -17.54
CA LYS A 274 -17.74 12.42 -17.62
C LYS A 274 -18.33 13.70 -18.22
N GLU A 275 -17.87 14.88 -17.78
CA GLU A 275 -18.26 16.15 -18.40
C GLU A 275 -17.93 16.22 -19.89
N LEU A 276 -16.73 15.76 -20.28
CA LEU A 276 -16.28 15.72 -21.68
C LEU A 276 -17.17 14.80 -22.53
N ASN A 277 -17.48 13.59 -22.04
CA ASN A 277 -18.36 12.65 -22.74
C ASN A 277 -19.75 13.26 -22.97
N VAL A 278 -20.36 13.87 -21.95
CA VAL A 278 -21.66 14.55 -22.08
C VAL A 278 -21.60 15.70 -23.09
N LYS A 279 -20.52 16.47 -23.10
CA LYS A 279 -20.32 17.56 -24.08
C LYS A 279 -20.07 17.05 -25.50
N GLU A 280 -19.48 15.88 -25.65
CA GLU A 280 -19.31 15.22 -26.95
C GLU A 280 -20.63 14.62 -27.47
N GLU A 281 -21.45 14.02 -26.61
CA GLU A 281 -22.81 13.58 -26.95
C GLU A 281 -23.69 14.78 -27.38
N GLU A 282 -23.65 15.88 -26.63
CA GLU A 282 -24.33 17.14 -26.98
C GLU A 282 -23.83 17.69 -28.32
N ARG A 283 -22.51 17.72 -28.56
CA ARG A 283 -21.91 18.13 -29.83
C ARG A 283 -22.40 17.25 -30.98
N ASN A 284 -22.39 15.94 -30.82
CA ASN A 284 -22.85 14.99 -31.85
C ASN A 284 -24.33 15.23 -32.18
N ARG A 285 -25.19 15.39 -31.17
CA ARG A 285 -26.61 15.69 -31.36
C ARG A 285 -26.84 17.02 -32.08
N ILE A 286 -26.09 18.07 -31.75
CA ILE A 286 -26.15 19.36 -32.44
C ILE A 286 -25.65 19.24 -33.89
N CYS A 287 -24.64 18.40 -34.17
CA CYS A 287 -24.20 18.12 -35.53
C CYS A 287 -25.27 17.38 -36.35
N GLU A 288 -25.93 16.38 -35.77
CA GLU A 288 -27.05 15.66 -36.38
C GLU A 288 -28.23 16.61 -36.69
N GLU A 289 -28.65 17.42 -35.72
CA GLU A 289 -29.70 18.41 -35.91
C GLU A 289 -29.35 19.47 -36.97
N ASN A 290 -28.09 19.93 -37.03
CA ASN A 290 -27.64 20.85 -38.08
C ASN A 290 -27.65 20.20 -39.46
N GLU A 291 -27.23 18.94 -39.61
CA GLU A 291 -27.31 18.23 -40.89
C GLU A 291 -28.76 17.92 -41.30
N GLU A 292 -29.66 17.66 -40.35
CA GLU A 292 -31.10 17.61 -40.63
C GLU A 292 -31.66 18.97 -41.07
N LEU A 293 -31.35 20.06 -40.34
CA LEU A 293 -31.77 21.41 -40.68
C LEU A 293 -31.27 21.81 -42.06
N LYS A 294 -30.01 21.51 -42.38
CA LYS A 294 -29.40 21.75 -43.67
C LYS A 294 -30.11 20.97 -44.78
N LYS A 295 -30.41 19.68 -44.60
CA LYS A 295 -31.24 18.90 -45.54
C LYS A 295 -32.64 19.49 -45.70
N ARG A 296 -33.27 19.95 -44.61
CA ARG A 296 -34.57 20.64 -44.67
C ARG A 296 -34.50 21.94 -45.46
N VAL A 297 -33.41 22.71 -45.35
CA VAL A 297 -33.15 23.94 -46.11
C VAL A 297 -32.81 23.64 -47.58
N GLU A 298 -32.02 22.60 -47.87
CA GLU A 298 -31.72 22.17 -49.25
C GLU A 298 -32.97 21.64 -49.99
N LEU A 299 -33.95 21.09 -49.26
CA LEU A 299 -35.27 20.71 -49.80
C LEU A 299 -36.24 21.89 -49.97
N GLN A 300 -35.96 23.05 -49.37
CA GLN A 300 -36.80 24.23 -49.56
C GLN A 300 -36.53 24.84 -50.94
N THR A 301 -37.58 24.97 -51.74
CA THR A 301 -37.50 25.46 -53.12
C THR A 301 -37.32 26.98 -53.25
N PHE A 302 -37.23 27.70 -52.12
CA PHE A 302 -37.00 29.14 -52.05
C PHE A 302 -35.57 29.45 -51.63
N ASN A 303 -34.90 30.31 -52.39
CA ASN A 303 -33.55 30.78 -52.06
C ASN A 303 -33.63 31.97 -51.08
N ALA A 304 -32.53 32.34 -50.42
CA ALA A 304 -32.45 33.57 -49.62
C ALA A 304 -32.83 34.83 -50.42
N ARG A 305 -32.60 34.83 -51.75
CA ARG A 305 -33.08 35.87 -52.67
C ARG A 305 -34.61 35.93 -52.77
N ASP A 306 -35.29 34.79 -52.70
CA ASP A 306 -36.75 34.69 -52.77
C ASP A 306 -37.39 35.07 -51.43
N VAL A 307 -36.77 34.70 -50.30
CA VAL A 307 -37.18 35.20 -48.96
C VAL A 307 -37.10 36.73 -48.91
N GLU A 308 -36.02 37.31 -49.44
CA GLU A 308 -35.87 38.76 -49.48
C GLU A 308 -36.80 39.43 -50.51
N ARG A 309 -37.17 38.73 -51.59
CA ARG A 309 -38.26 39.15 -52.49
C ARG A 309 -39.61 39.17 -51.75
N MET A 310 -39.96 38.09 -51.06
CA MET A 310 -41.18 37.98 -50.26
C MET A 310 -41.23 39.04 -49.15
N ARG A 311 -40.10 39.36 -48.51
CA ARG A 311 -40.02 40.47 -47.53
C ARG A 311 -40.39 41.82 -48.17
N ARG A 312 -39.89 42.13 -49.36
CA ARG A 312 -40.24 43.37 -50.07
C ARG A 312 -41.69 43.37 -50.55
N GLU A 313 -42.19 42.26 -51.05
CA GLU A 313 -43.61 42.11 -51.45
C GLU A 313 -44.54 42.25 -50.24
N MET A 314 -44.18 41.69 -49.08
CA MET A 314 -44.91 41.87 -47.82
C MET A 314 -44.89 43.32 -47.34
N GLN A 315 -43.74 44.00 -47.38
CA GLN A 315 -43.64 45.43 -47.04
C GLN A 315 -44.44 46.32 -48.01
N ALA A 316 -44.54 45.95 -49.28
CA ALA A 316 -45.40 46.65 -50.24
C ALA A 316 -46.88 46.46 -49.89
N VAL A 317 -47.32 45.22 -49.64
CA VAL A 317 -48.71 44.93 -49.23
C VAL A 317 -49.06 45.63 -47.92
N GLU A 318 -48.16 45.69 -46.94
CA GLU A 318 -48.40 46.37 -45.66
C GLU A 318 -48.51 47.89 -45.83
N LYS A 319 -47.76 48.49 -46.76
CA LYS A 319 -47.93 49.89 -47.16
C LYS A 319 -49.26 50.11 -47.89
N ASP A 320 -49.66 49.21 -48.80
CA ASP A 320 -50.93 49.28 -49.51
C ASP A 320 -52.13 49.15 -48.54
N ILE A 321 -52.01 48.33 -47.48
CA ILE A 321 -53.00 48.24 -46.39
C ILE A 321 -53.12 49.59 -45.67
N VAL A 322 -52.00 50.20 -45.26
CA VAL A 322 -52.02 51.51 -44.57
C VAL A 322 -52.60 52.61 -45.48
N GLU A 323 -52.30 52.61 -46.78
CA GLU A 323 -52.91 53.53 -47.74
C GLU A 323 -54.41 53.28 -47.90
N ALA A 324 -54.87 52.02 -47.94
CA ALA A 324 -56.28 51.66 -47.98
C ALA A 324 -57.04 52.03 -46.69
N GLU A 325 -56.41 51.90 -45.51
CA GLU A 325 -56.96 52.32 -44.23
C GLU A 325 -57.09 53.85 -44.13
N MET A 326 -56.07 54.60 -44.56
CA MET A 326 -56.16 56.06 -44.66
C MET A 326 -57.26 56.49 -45.64
N ALA A 327 -57.38 55.81 -46.78
CA ALA A 327 -58.45 56.07 -47.73
C ALA A 327 -59.83 55.78 -47.12
N ARG A 328 -60.00 54.65 -46.41
CA ARG A 328 -61.23 54.29 -45.69
C ARG A 328 -61.62 55.36 -44.67
N ASN A 329 -60.69 55.75 -43.79
CA ASN A 329 -60.95 56.79 -42.78
C ASN A 329 -61.39 58.10 -43.45
N SER A 330 -60.74 58.50 -44.56
CA SER A 330 -61.14 59.70 -45.32
C SER A 330 -62.51 59.63 -46.00
N TRP A 331 -63.08 58.43 -46.15
CA TRP A 331 -64.45 58.22 -46.62
C TRP A 331 -65.45 58.13 -45.46
N GLU A 332 -65.04 57.56 -44.32
CA GLU A 332 -65.80 57.59 -43.07
C GLU A 332 -66.01 59.04 -42.57
N ASP A 333 -64.96 59.87 -42.56
CA ASP A 333 -65.05 61.31 -42.23
C ASP A 333 -66.06 62.03 -43.13
N LYS A 334 -65.99 61.81 -44.46
CA LYS A 334 -66.94 62.38 -45.43
C LYS A 334 -68.37 61.88 -45.21
N SER A 335 -68.54 60.61 -44.84
CA SER A 335 -69.86 60.06 -44.50
C SER A 335 -70.41 60.75 -43.25
N TRP A 336 -69.57 60.95 -42.24
CA TRP A 336 -69.96 61.61 -40.98
C TRP A 336 -70.31 63.09 -41.16
N ASP A 337 -69.58 63.81 -42.02
CA ASP A 337 -69.92 65.17 -42.45
C ASP A 337 -71.28 65.22 -43.18
N LEU A 338 -71.52 64.27 -44.11
CA LEU A 338 -72.79 64.17 -44.84
C LEU A 338 -73.96 63.80 -43.92
N ASP A 339 -73.80 62.82 -43.03
CA ASP A 339 -74.82 62.43 -42.04
C ASP A 339 -75.12 63.58 -41.08
N SER A 340 -74.11 64.35 -40.68
CA SER A 340 -74.28 65.56 -39.86
C SER A 340 -75.06 66.65 -40.61
N ALA A 341 -74.74 66.88 -41.89
CA ALA A 341 -75.45 67.84 -42.74
C ALA A 341 -76.91 67.42 -43.00
N ILE A 342 -77.15 66.13 -43.28
CA ILE A 342 -78.50 65.55 -43.45
C ILE A 342 -79.28 65.68 -42.13
N GLY A 343 -78.68 65.33 -40.99
CA GLY A 343 -79.29 65.46 -39.68
C GLY A 343 -79.66 66.91 -39.32
N GLN A 344 -78.82 67.88 -39.70
CA GLN A 344 -79.12 69.30 -39.54
C GLN A 344 -80.28 69.75 -40.46
N LYS A 345 -80.28 69.34 -41.74
CA LYS A 345 -81.38 69.64 -42.66
C LYS A 345 -82.70 68.98 -42.25
N PHE A 346 -82.66 67.79 -41.66
CA PHE A 346 -83.85 67.12 -41.13
C PHE A 346 -84.43 67.86 -39.90
N LYS A 347 -83.59 68.42 -39.02
CA LYS A 347 -84.05 69.30 -37.92
C LYS A 347 -84.72 70.57 -38.44
N GLU A 348 -84.13 71.23 -39.44
CA GLU A 348 -84.73 72.41 -40.10
C GLU A 348 -86.09 72.07 -40.73
N LEU A 349 -86.17 70.93 -41.44
CA LEU A 349 -87.42 70.43 -42.01
C LEU A 349 -88.47 70.11 -40.94
N THR A 350 -88.04 69.56 -39.80
CA THR A 350 -88.92 69.26 -38.64
C THR A 350 -89.51 70.53 -38.04
N ALA A 351 -88.72 71.59 -37.89
CA ALA A 351 -89.23 72.89 -37.44
C ALA A 351 -90.28 73.45 -38.41
N LEU A 352 -89.99 73.43 -39.72
CA LEU A 352 -90.94 73.85 -40.76
C LEU A 352 -92.24 73.02 -40.76
N ALA A 353 -92.12 71.69 -40.60
CA ALA A 353 -93.27 70.80 -40.52
C ALA A 353 -94.14 71.09 -39.27
N MET A 354 -93.51 71.40 -38.12
CA MET A 354 -94.22 71.83 -36.92
C MET A 354 -94.95 73.17 -37.10
N GLU A 355 -94.32 74.15 -37.76
CA GLU A 355 -94.95 75.43 -38.09
C GLU A 355 -96.14 75.26 -39.04
N CYS A 356 -95.97 74.48 -40.12
CA CYS A 356 -97.05 74.13 -41.05
C CYS A 356 -98.20 73.41 -40.35
N ASN A 357 -97.92 72.39 -39.53
CA ASN A 357 -98.93 71.67 -38.76
C ASN A 357 -99.65 72.60 -37.76
N GLN A 358 -98.95 73.57 -37.16
CA GLN A 358 -99.57 74.58 -36.30
C GLN A 358 -100.48 75.53 -37.11
N ALA A 359 -100.09 75.89 -38.34
CA ALA A 359 -100.92 76.70 -39.24
C ALA A 359 -102.19 75.94 -39.70
N ILE A 360 -102.07 74.66 -40.06
CA ILE A 360 -103.22 73.81 -40.42
C ILE A 360 -104.21 73.71 -39.25
N ARG A 361 -103.73 73.48 -38.02
CA ARG A 361 -104.55 73.49 -36.80
C ARG A 361 -105.24 74.83 -36.54
N ARG A 362 -104.57 75.97 -36.81
CA ARG A 362 -105.19 77.32 -36.72
C ARG A 362 -106.32 77.51 -37.74
N LEU A 363 -106.18 76.96 -38.95
CA LEU A 363 -107.19 77.04 -40.02
C LEU A 363 -108.40 76.11 -39.81
N LYS A 364 -108.36 75.21 -38.81
CA LYS A 364 -109.40 74.19 -38.56
C LYS A 364 -109.73 73.33 -39.79
N LEU A 365 -108.74 73.14 -40.66
CA LEU A 365 -108.74 72.04 -41.62
C LEU A 365 -108.64 70.74 -40.80
N GLY A 366 -109.26 69.66 -41.28
CA GLY A 366 -109.40 68.41 -40.52
C GLY A 366 -108.06 67.79 -40.10
N ASN A 367 -108.09 66.85 -39.15
CA ASN A 367 -106.90 66.17 -38.64
C ASN A 367 -106.16 65.31 -39.70
N ASP A 368 -106.75 65.13 -40.89
CA ASP A 368 -106.25 64.29 -41.98
C ASP A 368 -105.05 64.90 -42.73
N PHE A 369 -104.65 66.14 -42.38
CA PHE A 369 -103.55 66.88 -43.00
C PHE A 369 -102.45 67.19 -41.98
N GLN A 370 -101.56 66.24 -41.71
CA GLN A 370 -100.41 66.42 -40.81
C GLN A 370 -99.10 65.98 -41.49
N TYR A 371 -98.14 66.90 -41.63
CA TYR A 371 -96.78 66.56 -42.05
C TYR A 371 -96.12 65.65 -41.00
N GLU A 372 -95.81 64.42 -41.38
CA GLU A 372 -95.11 63.43 -40.55
C GLU A 372 -93.81 63.04 -41.25
N LEU A 373 -92.69 63.59 -40.79
CA LEU A 373 -91.42 63.45 -41.51
C LEU A 373 -90.80 62.07 -41.31
N ASN A 374 -90.41 61.43 -42.42
CA ASN A 374 -89.71 60.15 -42.41
C ASN A 374 -88.23 60.32 -42.79
N ALA A 375 -87.34 60.12 -41.81
CA ALA A 375 -85.89 60.19 -42.01
C ALA A 375 -85.31 59.12 -42.96
N LYS A 376 -86.11 58.12 -43.36
CA LYS A 376 -85.71 57.04 -44.29
C LYS A 376 -86.39 57.11 -45.66
N GLY A 377 -87.12 58.19 -45.96
CA GLY A 377 -87.72 58.38 -47.28
C GLY A 377 -86.66 58.59 -48.37
N SER A 378 -86.80 57.91 -49.51
CA SER A 378 -85.92 58.10 -50.68
C SER A 378 -86.44 59.17 -51.64
N THR A 379 -87.71 59.57 -51.49
CA THR A 379 -88.36 60.60 -52.30
C THR A 379 -88.90 61.75 -51.45
N PRO A 380 -89.04 62.98 -52.00
CA PRO A 380 -89.54 64.13 -51.24
C PRO A 380 -90.95 63.93 -50.63
N ALA A 381 -91.80 63.12 -51.27
CA ALA A 381 -93.13 62.79 -50.75
C ALA A 381 -93.06 61.84 -49.53
N GLU A 382 -92.20 60.82 -49.59
CA GLU A 382 -91.95 59.93 -48.43
C GLU A 382 -91.31 60.69 -47.27
N VAL A 383 -90.34 61.57 -47.54
CA VAL A 383 -89.66 62.36 -46.50
C VAL A 383 -90.63 63.33 -45.81
N MET A 384 -91.61 63.89 -46.51
CA MET A 384 -92.59 64.82 -45.94
C MET A 384 -93.87 64.17 -45.38
N GLY A 385 -94.07 62.85 -45.58
CA GLY A 385 -95.23 62.09 -45.12
C GLY A 385 -96.55 62.37 -45.85
N ILE A 386 -96.70 63.55 -46.46
CA ILE A 386 -97.86 63.96 -47.26
C ILE A 386 -97.40 64.60 -48.58
N ASP A 387 -98.07 64.26 -49.67
CA ASP A 387 -97.92 65.00 -50.93
C ASP A 387 -98.65 66.35 -50.84
N TYR A 388 -97.85 67.39 -50.59
CA TYR A 388 -98.30 68.79 -50.59
C TYR A 388 -99.07 69.18 -51.87
N LYS A 389 -98.65 68.70 -53.05
CA LYS A 389 -99.25 69.08 -54.34
C LYS A 389 -100.56 68.35 -54.60
N ALA A 390 -100.62 67.06 -54.31
CA ALA A 390 -101.79 66.22 -54.60
C ALA A 390 -102.88 66.32 -53.53
N THR A 391 -102.52 66.56 -52.27
CA THR A 391 -103.45 66.41 -51.13
C THR A 391 -103.73 67.73 -50.42
N LEU A 392 -102.70 68.44 -49.94
CA LEU A 392 -102.92 69.66 -49.12
C LEU A 392 -103.39 70.86 -49.95
N LYS A 393 -102.77 71.09 -51.11
CA LYS A 393 -103.06 72.25 -51.97
C LYS A 393 -104.53 72.32 -52.45
N PRO A 394 -105.14 71.28 -53.07
CA PRO A 394 -106.51 71.38 -53.56
C PRO A 394 -107.55 71.58 -52.45
N GLU A 395 -107.29 71.08 -51.23
CA GLU A 395 -108.20 71.28 -50.08
C GLU A 395 -108.08 72.68 -49.47
N LEU A 396 -106.88 73.28 -49.48
CA LEU A 396 -106.72 74.72 -49.17
C LEU A 396 -107.47 75.60 -50.19
N GLU A 397 -107.42 75.26 -51.48
CA GLU A 397 -108.15 75.98 -52.54
C GLU A 397 -109.69 75.82 -52.35
N SER A 398 -110.17 74.60 -52.11
CA SER A 398 -111.57 74.27 -51.74
C SER A 398 -112.06 75.03 -50.49
N TYR A 399 -111.22 75.13 -49.44
CA TYR A 399 -111.55 75.89 -48.24
C TYR A 399 -111.61 77.41 -48.50
N ALA A 400 -110.69 77.93 -49.32
CA ALA A 400 -110.70 79.34 -49.72
C ALA A 400 -111.90 79.70 -50.62
N ASP A 401 -112.37 78.77 -51.47
CA ASP A 401 -113.61 78.92 -52.23
C ASP A 401 -114.84 78.90 -51.31
N LYS A 402 -114.92 77.95 -50.36
CA LYS A 402 -116.02 77.89 -49.36
C LYS A 402 -116.10 79.17 -48.52
N ILE A 403 -114.96 79.74 -48.10
CA ILE A 403 -114.94 81.03 -47.40
C ILE A 403 -115.48 82.14 -48.32
N ARG A 404 -115.01 82.24 -49.57
CA ARG A 404 -115.50 83.23 -50.54
C ARG A 404 -117.02 83.12 -50.77
N GLU A 405 -117.55 81.92 -50.98
CA GLU A 405 -119.00 81.72 -51.17
C GLU A 405 -119.79 82.12 -49.91
N SER A 406 -119.30 81.76 -48.71
CA SER A 406 -119.94 82.15 -47.44
C SER A 406 -119.91 83.67 -47.20
N SER A 407 -118.82 84.35 -47.59
CA SER A 407 -118.67 85.81 -47.50
C SER A 407 -119.58 86.52 -48.50
N LYS A 408 -119.64 86.01 -49.74
CA LYS A 408 -120.55 86.50 -50.79
C LYS A 408 -122.01 86.37 -50.36
N LYS A 409 -122.43 85.22 -49.83
CA LYS A 409 -123.79 85.01 -49.32
C LYS A 409 -124.14 85.97 -48.18
N LYS A 410 -123.24 86.17 -47.20
CA LYS A 410 -123.43 87.18 -46.14
C LYS A 410 -123.52 88.61 -46.68
N PHE A 411 -122.83 88.91 -47.80
CA PHE A 411 -122.89 90.21 -48.46
C PHE A 411 -124.23 90.40 -49.20
N GLU A 412 -124.74 89.36 -49.86
CA GLU A 412 -126.08 89.34 -50.46
C GLU A 412 -127.18 89.51 -49.39
N ASP A 413 -127.10 88.78 -48.27
CA ASP A 413 -128.01 88.94 -47.11
C ASP A 413 -127.96 90.39 -46.56
N MET A 414 -126.77 90.99 -46.50
CA MET A 414 -126.59 92.38 -46.05
C MET A 414 -127.20 93.40 -47.03
N ILE A 415 -127.14 93.16 -48.34
CA ILE A 415 -127.82 94.01 -49.35
C ILE A 415 -129.34 93.94 -49.18
N VAL A 416 -129.90 92.76 -48.92
CA VAL A 416 -131.35 92.60 -48.67
C VAL A 416 -131.78 93.37 -47.42
N LEU A 417 -131.05 93.25 -46.32
CA LEU A 417 -131.31 94.02 -45.09
C LEU A 417 -131.20 95.53 -45.32
N GLN A 418 -130.21 95.98 -46.11
CA GLN A 418 -130.05 97.39 -46.46
C GLN A 418 -131.22 97.91 -47.33
N GLN A 419 -131.77 97.08 -48.22
CA GLN A 419 -132.93 97.42 -49.03
C GLN A 419 -134.21 97.53 -48.16
N GLN A 420 -134.42 96.59 -47.24
CA GLN A 420 -135.51 96.67 -46.25
C GLN A 420 -135.40 97.93 -45.38
N SER A 421 -134.19 98.31 -44.97
CA SER A 421 -133.95 99.55 -44.23
C SER A 421 -134.30 100.81 -45.03
N LYS A 422 -134.05 100.84 -46.35
CA LYS A 422 -134.45 101.96 -47.21
C LYS A 422 -135.96 102.06 -47.39
N GLU A 423 -136.63 100.92 -47.53
CA GLU A 423 -138.09 100.87 -47.69
C GLU A 423 -138.82 101.30 -46.40
N MET A 424 -138.28 100.94 -45.23
CA MET A 424 -138.70 101.47 -43.93
C MET A 424 -138.50 103.00 -43.82
N ALA A 425 -137.39 103.52 -44.35
CA ALA A 425 -137.11 104.96 -44.32
C ALA A 425 -138.09 105.77 -45.20
N SER A 426 -138.44 105.28 -46.40
CA SER A 426 -139.48 105.91 -47.25
C SER A 426 -140.83 105.99 -46.53
N LYS A 427 -141.28 104.88 -45.89
CA LYS A 427 -142.53 104.85 -45.10
C LYS A 427 -142.53 105.80 -43.90
N ILE A 428 -141.36 106.24 -43.42
CA ILE A 428 -141.23 107.26 -42.37
C ILE A 428 -141.32 108.67 -42.98
N GLU A 429 -140.72 108.89 -44.15
CA GLU A 429 -140.74 110.20 -44.81
C GLU A 429 -142.14 110.54 -45.36
N ASP A 430 -142.86 109.58 -45.94
CA ASP A 430 -144.25 109.75 -46.38
C ASP A 430 -145.17 110.17 -45.21
N LYS A 431 -144.92 109.61 -44.01
CA LYS A 431 -145.63 109.97 -42.78
C LYS A 431 -145.26 111.37 -42.28
N LYS A 432 -144.01 111.81 -42.43
CA LYS A 432 -143.61 113.20 -42.11
C LYS A 432 -144.28 114.20 -43.04
N ILE A 433 -144.40 113.90 -44.34
CA ILE A 433 -145.06 114.79 -45.30
C ILE A 433 -146.55 114.97 -44.93
N CYS A 434 -147.26 113.88 -44.61
CA CYS A 434 -148.63 113.97 -44.08
C CYS A 434 -148.73 114.79 -42.78
N ILE A 435 -147.74 114.71 -41.89
CA ILE A 435 -147.71 115.51 -40.65
C ILE A 435 -147.45 117.00 -40.96
N ALA A 436 -146.55 117.31 -41.89
CA ALA A 436 -146.24 118.67 -42.32
C ALA A 436 -147.44 119.35 -43.02
N GLU A 437 -148.19 118.61 -43.86
CA GLU A 437 -149.44 119.09 -44.46
C GLU A 437 -150.54 119.33 -43.42
N LEU A 438 -150.60 118.53 -42.35
CA LEU A 438 -151.50 118.75 -41.22
C LEU A 438 -151.09 119.96 -40.37
N GLN A 439 -149.80 120.24 -40.20
CA GLN A 439 -149.30 121.43 -39.49
C GLN A 439 -149.51 122.72 -40.29
N SER A 440 -149.30 122.69 -41.62
CA SER A 440 -149.63 123.80 -42.53
C SER A 440 -151.14 124.13 -42.58
N ARG A 441 -151.99 123.26 -42.02
CA ARG A 441 -153.44 123.46 -41.86
C ARG A 441 -153.86 123.94 -40.47
N ILE A 442 -152.91 124.11 -39.56
CA ILE A 442 -153.10 124.60 -38.19
C ILE A 442 -152.54 126.03 -38.05
N ASP A 443 -151.52 126.39 -38.83
CA ASP A 443 -150.98 127.75 -38.89
C ASP A 443 -151.79 128.60 -39.89
N GLU A 444 -152.61 129.50 -39.31
CA GLU A 444 -153.65 130.37 -39.90
C GLU A 444 -153.21 131.33 -41.03
#